data_AF-A0A3P6RV38-F1
#
_entry.id   AF-A0A3P6RV38-F1
#
_cell.length_a   1.000
_cell.length_b   1.000
_cell.length_c   1.000
_cell.angle_alpha   90.00
_cell.angle_beta   90.00
_cell.angle_gamma   90.00
#
_symmetry.space_group_name_H-M   'P 1'
#
loop_
_entity.id
_entity.type
_entity.pdbx_description
1 polymer ?
#
loop_
_entity_poly.entity_id
_entity_poly.type
_entity_poly.pdbx_seq_one_letter_code
_entity_poly.pdbx_strand_id
1 'polypeptide(L)'
;MSRSVSIPLRDSVEDAENLKRLRRFCIEIWNLTQNWVSISSQSCTVLERLINNKLRIMYAKPDQEQKLVGAAEGTETVVLDHDTKQRLLCEIVKDAESLCDSVKELERIVNKFRTAKTRVESWVKLCPTPGPVTANILNTLTDALPDVIEMYDKEVSARKAGLADLGQWEHRDVFTAVALTYKFEPFVDSSILSRLYALVCTEI
;
A
#
# COMPACT_ATOMS: atom_id res chain seq x y z
N MET A 1 35.28 -48.34 26.73
CA MET A 1 34.31 -47.22 26.83
C MET A 1 35.10 -45.93 26.77
N SER A 2 35.26 -45.37 25.57
CA SER A 2 36.01 -44.14 25.34
C SER A 2 35.03 -42.98 25.34
N ARG A 3 35.06 -42.14 26.39
CA ARG A 3 34.23 -40.93 26.48
C ARG A 3 34.59 -40.00 25.33
N SER A 4 33.67 -39.81 24.39
CA SER A 4 33.76 -38.73 23.41
C SER A 4 33.55 -37.41 24.14
N VAL A 5 34.61 -36.64 24.28
CA VAL A 5 34.52 -35.26 24.75
C VAL A 5 33.90 -34.46 23.61
N SER A 6 32.64 -34.06 23.79
CA SER A 6 31.99 -33.07 22.93
C SER A 6 32.70 -31.74 23.14
N ILE A 7 33.59 -31.40 22.23
CA ILE A 7 34.15 -30.05 22.12
C ILE A 7 32.96 -29.12 21.87
N PRO A 8 32.69 -28.10 22.70
CA PRO A 8 31.72 -27.08 22.38
C PRO A 8 32.25 -26.40 21.13
N LEU A 9 31.65 -26.69 19.99
CA LEU A 9 31.93 -25.94 18.78
C LEU A 9 31.59 -24.49 19.06
N ARG A 10 32.39 -23.66 18.42
CA ARG A 10 32.49 -22.20 18.40
C ARG A 10 31.17 -21.48 18.08
N ASP A 11 30.10 -21.77 18.82
CA ASP A 11 28.83 -21.06 18.81
C ASP A 11 28.99 -19.82 19.70
N SER A 12 29.02 -18.61 19.13
CA SER A 12 28.63 -17.41 19.91
C SER A 12 28.73 -16.09 19.15
N VAL A 13 29.59 -15.94 18.14
CA VAL A 13 29.80 -14.63 17.48
C VAL A 13 29.17 -14.56 16.09
N GLU A 14 29.46 -15.52 15.21
CA GLU A 14 28.93 -15.53 13.84
C GLU A 14 27.41 -15.75 13.81
N ASP A 15 26.89 -16.65 14.64
CA ASP A 15 25.44 -16.86 14.77
C ASP A 15 24.72 -15.64 15.37
N ALA A 16 25.35 -14.97 16.32
CA ALA A 16 24.83 -13.72 16.90
C ALA A 16 24.83 -12.58 15.88
N GLU A 17 25.85 -12.50 15.02
CA GLU A 17 25.92 -11.51 13.95
C GLU A 17 24.90 -11.79 12.84
N ASN A 18 24.77 -13.05 12.42
CA ASN A 18 23.78 -13.48 11.43
C ASN A 18 22.35 -13.23 11.91
N LEU A 19 22.07 -13.52 13.17
CA LEU A 19 20.77 -13.21 13.78
C LEU A 19 20.50 -11.70 13.82
N LYS A 20 21.49 -10.87 14.17
CA LYS A 20 21.37 -9.40 14.12
C LYS A 20 21.07 -8.90 12.71
N ARG A 21 21.75 -9.44 11.69
CA ARG A 21 21.50 -9.10 10.28
C ARG A 21 20.09 -9.49 9.86
N LEU A 22 19.63 -10.69 10.25
CA LEU A 22 18.29 -11.18 9.94
C LEU A 22 17.20 -10.34 10.63
N ARG A 23 17.42 -9.89 11.86
CA ARG A 23 16.51 -8.97 12.57
C ARG A 23 16.41 -7.61 11.88
N ARG A 24 17.54 -6.98 11.53
CA ARG A 24 17.55 -5.75 10.73
C ARG A 24 16.81 -5.91 9.42
N PHE A 25 16.96 -7.07 8.79
CA PHE A 25 16.23 -7.39 7.57
C PHE A 25 14.71 -7.52 7.80
N CYS A 26 14.27 -8.08 8.93
CA CYS A 26 12.84 -8.07 9.30
C CYS A 26 12.31 -6.65 9.48
N ILE A 27 13.10 -5.76 10.10
CA ILE A 27 12.77 -4.33 10.21
C ILE A 27 12.68 -3.69 8.83
N GLU A 28 13.62 -3.97 7.91
CA GLU A 28 13.55 -3.49 6.53
C GLU A 28 12.23 -3.90 5.86
N ILE A 29 11.84 -5.17 5.99
CA ILE A 29 10.57 -5.70 5.46
C ILE A 29 9.38 -4.98 6.10
N TRP A 30 9.37 -4.80 7.42
CA TRP A 30 8.31 -4.08 8.10
C TRP A 30 8.23 -2.61 7.66
N ASN A 31 9.36 -1.94 7.46
CA ASN A 31 9.37 -0.58 6.95
C ASN A 31 8.76 -0.48 5.54
N LEU A 32 8.84 -1.53 4.72
CA LEU A 32 8.12 -1.56 3.44
C LEU A 32 6.59 -1.57 3.63
N THR A 33 6.06 -2.28 4.64
CA THR A 33 4.62 -2.26 4.93
C THR A 33 4.19 -0.88 5.44
N GLN A 34 5.01 -0.22 6.26
CA GLN A 34 4.73 1.14 6.74
C GLN A 34 4.77 2.16 5.60
N ASN A 35 5.72 2.04 4.68
CA ASN A 35 5.79 2.88 3.48
C ASN A 35 4.54 2.68 2.60
N TRP A 36 4.06 1.45 2.47
CA TRP A 36 2.80 1.16 1.76
C TRP A 36 1.64 1.93 2.39
N VAL A 37 1.44 1.78 3.70
CA VAL A 37 0.34 2.43 4.44
C VAL A 37 0.38 3.96 4.27
N SER A 38 1.56 4.56 4.37
CA SER A 38 1.74 6.01 4.22
C SER A 38 1.32 6.50 2.82
N ILE A 39 1.87 5.88 1.76
CA ILE A 39 1.55 6.25 0.37
C ILE A 39 0.08 5.96 0.06
N SER A 40 -0.43 4.84 0.55
CA SER A 40 -1.82 4.45 0.40
C SER A 40 -2.77 5.50 0.99
N SER A 41 -2.55 5.89 2.25
CA SER A 41 -3.35 6.92 2.92
C SER A 41 -3.29 8.26 2.19
N GLN A 42 -2.09 8.69 1.78
CA GLN A 42 -1.94 9.92 1.01
C GLN A 42 -2.70 9.86 -0.32
N SER A 43 -2.60 8.74 -1.04
CA SER A 43 -3.30 8.56 -2.32
C SER A 43 -4.82 8.56 -2.14
N CYS A 44 -5.35 8.04 -1.03
CA CYS A 44 -6.78 8.10 -0.72
C CYS A 44 -7.26 9.54 -0.57
N THR A 45 -6.52 10.38 0.14
CA THR A 45 -6.85 11.82 0.30
C THR A 45 -6.85 12.56 -1.04
N VAL A 46 -5.87 12.29 -1.91
CA VAL A 46 -5.82 12.89 -3.25
C VAL A 46 -6.98 12.40 -4.11
N LEU A 47 -7.33 11.13 -4.02
CA LEU A 47 -8.46 10.55 -4.75
C LEU A 47 -9.79 11.16 -4.33
N GLU A 48 -10.03 11.31 -3.02
CA GLU A 48 -11.25 11.95 -2.52
C GLU A 48 -11.38 13.39 -3.04
N ARG A 49 -10.28 14.15 -3.05
CA ARG A 49 -10.25 15.50 -3.65
C ARG A 49 -10.58 15.48 -5.13
N LEU A 50 -9.96 14.58 -5.90
CA LEU A 50 -10.24 14.41 -7.33
C LEU A 50 -11.71 14.10 -7.57
N ILE A 51 -12.27 13.11 -6.87
CA ILE A 51 -13.67 12.70 -7.02
C ILE A 51 -14.59 13.86 -6.67
N ASN A 52 -14.35 14.57 -5.56
CA ASN A 52 -15.15 15.72 -5.17
C ASN A 52 -15.13 16.82 -6.24
N ASN A 53 -13.97 17.10 -6.83
CA ASN A 53 -13.86 18.06 -7.92
C ASN A 53 -14.58 17.57 -9.18
N LYS A 54 -14.49 16.28 -9.55
CA LYS A 54 -15.25 15.72 -10.68
C LYS A 54 -16.77 15.82 -10.44
N LEU A 55 -17.24 15.48 -9.24
CA LEU A 55 -18.66 15.59 -8.87
C LEU A 55 -19.16 17.05 -8.93
N ARG A 56 -18.35 18.02 -8.47
CA ARG A 56 -18.67 19.44 -8.57
C ARG A 56 -18.87 19.89 -10.01
N ILE A 57 -18.02 19.43 -10.93
CA ILE A 57 -18.16 19.74 -12.36
C ILE A 57 -19.38 19.03 -12.95
N MET A 58 -19.57 17.75 -12.65
CA MET A 58 -20.67 16.93 -13.18
C MET A 58 -22.04 17.48 -12.79
N TYR A 59 -22.18 17.99 -11.57
CA TYR A 59 -23.43 18.57 -11.08
C TYR A 59 -23.56 20.08 -11.32
N ALA A 60 -22.54 20.73 -11.88
CA ALA A 60 -22.64 22.14 -12.28
C ALA A 60 -23.50 22.27 -13.53
N LYS A 61 -24.59 23.04 -13.45
CA LYS A 61 -25.45 23.33 -14.62
C LYS A 61 -24.73 24.29 -15.58
N PRO A 62 -24.71 24.03 -16.90
CA PRO A 62 -24.02 24.91 -17.85
C PRO A 62 -24.67 26.28 -18.08
N ASP A 63 -25.97 26.46 -17.84
CA ASP A 63 -26.71 27.60 -18.42
C ASP A 63 -27.75 28.26 -17.49
N GLN A 64 -27.56 28.20 -16.17
CA GLN A 64 -28.27 29.14 -15.28
C GLN A 64 -27.34 30.30 -14.95
N GLU A 65 -27.16 31.19 -15.93
CA GLU A 65 -26.88 32.60 -15.64
C GLU A 65 -27.73 33.02 -14.45
N GLN A 66 -27.07 33.52 -13.40
CA GLN A 66 -27.57 34.39 -12.34
C GLN A 66 -29.09 34.69 -12.34
N LYS A 67 -29.94 33.67 -12.19
CA LYS A 67 -31.34 33.89 -11.87
C LYS A 67 -31.42 33.92 -10.35
N LEU A 68 -31.15 35.11 -9.81
CA LEU A 68 -31.68 35.55 -8.52
C LEU A 68 -33.20 35.51 -8.61
N VAL A 69 -33.80 34.32 -8.51
CA VAL A 69 -35.24 34.15 -8.36
C VAL A 69 -35.44 33.37 -7.08
N GLY A 70 -36.13 34.02 -6.15
CA GLY A 70 -36.24 33.62 -4.76
C GLY A 70 -36.84 32.23 -4.54
N ALA A 71 -36.43 31.67 -3.40
CA ALA A 71 -37.18 30.79 -2.52
C ALA A 71 -38.15 29.78 -3.17
N ALA A 72 -37.66 28.56 -3.38
CA ALA A 72 -38.37 27.34 -2.99
C ALA A 72 -37.42 26.12 -3.06
N GLU A 73 -37.22 25.49 -1.90
CA GLU A 73 -36.82 24.09 -1.69
C GLU A 73 -35.43 23.60 -2.20
N GLY A 74 -34.46 23.63 -1.27
CA GLY A 74 -33.84 22.38 -0.79
C GLY A 74 -32.72 21.73 -1.62
N THR A 75 -32.24 22.34 -2.70
CA THR A 75 -31.03 21.83 -3.38
C THR A 75 -30.06 22.98 -3.60
N GLU A 76 -28.94 23.02 -2.88
CA GLU A 76 -27.87 23.99 -3.12
C GLU A 76 -27.31 23.77 -4.53
N THR A 77 -27.78 24.57 -5.49
CA THR A 77 -27.30 24.54 -6.87
C THR A 77 -25.99 25.29 -6.95
N VAL A 78 -24.88 24.55 -7.12
CA VAL A 78 -23.55 25.14 -7.34
C VAL A 78 -23.46 25.64 -8.78
N VAL A 79 -23.55 26.95 -8.97
CA VAL A 79 -23.20 27.61 -10.24
C VAL A 79 -21.69 27.80 -10.25
N LEU A 80 -21.00 27.16 -11.19
CA LEU A 80 -19.55 27.35 -11.38
C LEU A 80 -19.33 28.39 -12.47
N ASP A 81 -18.63 29.48 -12.15
CA ASP A 81 -18.14 30.39 -13.18
C ASP A 81 -17.06 29.71 -14.05
N HIS A 82 -16.80 30.29 -15.23
CA HIS A 82 -15.83 29.74 -16.18
C HIS A 82 -14.44 29.59 -15.56
N ASP A 83 -14.01 30.57 -14.78
CA ASP A 83 -12.71 30.56 -14.13
C ASP A 83 -12.59 29.47 -13.06
N THR A 84 -13.61 29.25 -12.22
CA THR A 84 -13.61 28.17 -11.23
C THR A 84 -13.70 26.82 -11.91
N LYS A 85 -14.52 26.67 -12.96
CA LYS A 85 -14.57 25.43 -13.75
C LYS A 85 -13.19 25.09 -14.32
N GLN A 86 -12.50 26.08 -14.89
CA GLN A 86 -11.14 25.87 -15.43
C GLN A 86 -10.14 25.51 -14.34
N ARG A 87 -10.18 26.17 -13.17
CA ARG A 87 -9.30 25.83 -12.04
C ARG A 87 -9.54 24.41 -11.55
N LEU A 88 -10.80 23.99 -11.41
CA LEU A 88 -11.15 22.64 -10.99
C LEU A 88 -10.67 21.59 -12.00
N LEU A 89 -10.77 21.86 -13.30
CA LEU A 89 -10.21 20.98 -14.34
C LEU A 89 -8.68 20.84 -14.20
N CYS A 90 -7.97 21.95 -13.99
CA CYS A 90 -6.53 21.92 -13.75
C CYS A 90 -6.16 21.13 -12.49
N GLU A 91 -6.95 21.25 -11.40
CA GLU A 91 -6.75 20.46 -10.18
C GLU A 91 -7.01 18.97 -10.40
N ILE A 92 -8.07 18.61 -11.13
CA ILE A 92 -8.36 17.21 -11.47
C ILE A 92 -7.21 16.57 -12.23
N VAL A 93 -6.63 17.27 -13.20
CA VAL A 93 -5.47 16.75 -13.96
C VAL A 93 -4.27 16.54 -13.05
N LYS A 94 -3.93 17.53 -12.20
CA LYS A 94 -2.83 17.42 -11.25
C LYS A 94 -3.01 16.26 -10.27
N ASP A 95 -4.23 16.09 -9.76
CA ASP A 95 -4.56 15.00 -8.83
C ASP A 95 -4.46 13.65 -9.52
N ALA A 96 -4.93 13.54 -10.78
CA ALA A 96 -4.84 12.31 -11.56
C ALA A 96 -3.37 11.91 -11.81
N GLU A 97 -2.50 12.86 -12.13
CA GLU A 97 -1.06 12.64 -12.30
C GLU A 97 -0.42 12.20 -10.98
N SER A 98 -0.73 12.88 -9.88
CA SER A 98 -0.24 12.53 -8.53
C SER A 98 -0.68 11.12 -8.10
N LEU A 99 -1.89 10.71 -8.45
CA LEU A 99 -2.39 9.36 -8.20
C LEU A 99 -1.66 8.32 -9.04
N CYS A 100 -1.41 8.60 -10.33
CA CYS A 100 -0.61 7.73 -11.18
C CYS A 100 0.78 7.50 -10.60
N ASP A 101 1.43 8.55 -10.10
CA ASP A 101 2.74 8.44 -9.48
C ASP A 101 2.69 7.68 -8.15
N SER A 102 1.66 7.89 -7.34
CA SER A 102 1.44 7.11 -6.12
C SER A 102 1.32 5.61 -6.41
N VAL A 103 0.58 5.22 -7.45
CA VAL A 103 0.46 3.81 -7.87
C VAL A 103 1.81 3.24 -8.33
N LYS A 104 2.62 4.02 -9.06
CA LYS A 104 3.99 3.59 -9.44
C LYS A 104 4.88 3.39 -8.21
N GLU A 105 4.76 4.23 -7.18
CA GLU A 105 5.52 4.04 -5.93
C GLU A 105 5.07 2.78 -5.18
N LEU A 106 3.77 2.48 -5.15
CA LEU A 106 3.25 1.24 -4.58
C LEU A 106 3.80 0.01 -5.33
N GLU A 107 3.84 0.05 -6.67
CA GLU A 107 4.50 -0.99 -7.48
C GLU A 107 5.98 -1.18 -7.14
N ARG A 108 6.70 -0.07 -6.92
CA ARG A 108 8.10 -0.13 -6.48
C ARG A 108 8.23 -0.82 -5.13
N ILE A 109 7.30 -0.59 -4.21
CA ILE A 109 7.25 -1.31 -2.92
C ILE A 109 7.05 -2.81 -3.14
N VAL A 110 6.11 -3.23 -4.01
CA VAL A 110 5.93 -4.66 -4.31
C VAL A 110 7.20 -5.29 -4.89
N ASN A 111 7.90 -4.57 -5.78
CA ASN A 111 9.18 -5.04 -6.31
C ASN A 111 10.27 -5.18 -5.22
N LYS A 112 10.26 -4.31 -4.21
CA LYS A 112 11.15 -4.46 -3.04
C LYS A 112 10.79 -5.71 -2.22
N PHE A 113 9.50 -6.05 -2.06
CA PHE A 113 9.10 -7.32 -1.43
C PHE A 113 9.54 -8.54 -2.24
N ARG A 114 9.43 -8.51 -3.57
CA ARG A 114 9.97 -9.57 -4.43
C ARG A 114 11.47 -9.76 -4.23
N THR A 115 12.21 -8.65 -4.15
CA THR A 115 13.66 -8.66 -3.86
C THR A 115 13.94 -9.23 -2.47
N ALA A 116 13.15 -8.86 -1.46
CA ALA A 116 13.24 -9.41 -0.12
C ALA A 116 13.00 -10.93 -0.11
N LYS A 117 12.00 -11.42 -0.86
CA LYS A 117 11.76 -12.87 -1.02
C LYS A 117 12.99 -13.59 -1.59
N THR A 118 13.60 -13.07 -2.65
CA THR A 118 14.82 -13.68 -3.22
C THR A 118 16.00 -13.67 -2.23
N ARG A 119 16.09 -12.62 -1.40
CA ARG A 119 17.07 -12.57 -0.31
C ARG A 119 16.79 -13.67 0.73
N VAL A 120 15.54 -13.87 1.16
CA VAL A 120 15.16 -14.95 2.09
C VAL A 120 15.52 -16.32 1.54
N GLU A 121 15.19 -16.60 0.28
CA GLU A 121 15.55 -17.88 -0.38
C GLU A 121 17.07 -18.13 -0.36
N SER A 122 17.87 -17.06 -0.46
CA SER A 122 19.33 -17.14 -0.34
C SER A 122 19.77 -17.41 1.10
N TRP A 123 19.17 -16.74 2.09
CA TRP A 123 19.44 -16.98 3.51
C TRP A 123 19.13 -18.42 3.93
N VAL A 124 18.01 -18.98 3.46
CA VAL A 124 17.63 -20.38 3.74
C VAL A 124 18.72 -21.36 3.24
N LYS A 125 19.31 -21.10 2.07
CA LYS A 125 20.39 -21.93 1.52
C LYS A 125 21.71 -21.78 2.28
N LEU A 126 21.98 -20.58 2.80
CA LEU A 126 23.21 -20.27 3.53
C LEU A 126 23.18 -20.76 4.99
N CYS A 127 22.00 -21.00 5.55
CA CYS A 127 21.81 -21.47 6.92
C CYS A 127 21.12 -22.85 6.94
N PRO A 128 21.82 -23.96 6.60
CA PRO A 128 21.21 -25.29 6.52
C PRO A 128 20.79 -25.87 7.87
N THR A 129 21.44 -25.48 8.96
CA THR A 129 21.10 -25.88 10.34
C THR A 129 20.92 -24.65 11.23
N PRO A 130 19.85 -23.87 11.04
CA PRO A 130 19.62 -22.67 11.82
C PRO A 130 19.19 -23.01 13.25
N GLY A 131 19.63 -22.22 14.23
CA GLY A 131 19.08 -22.25 15.58
C GLY A 131 17.56 -21.93 15.57
N PRO A 132 16.83 -22.25 16.67
CA PRO A 132 15.36 -22.20 16.69
C PRO A 132 14.78 -20.82 16.35
N VAL A 133 15.44 -19.74 16.79
CA VAL A 133 15.02 -18.36 16.51
C VAL A 133 15.17 -18.03 15.02
N THR A 134 16.35 -18.33 14.45
CA THR A 134 16.64 -18.11 13.03
C THR A 134 15.71 -18.93 12.15
N ALA A 135 15.45 -20.18 12.51
CA ALA A 135 14.50 -21.05 11.81
C ALA A 135 13.09 -20.46 11.81
N ASN A 136 12.61 -19.99 12.96
CA ASN A 136 11.29 -19.36 13.08
C ASN A 136 11.16 -18.12 12.18
N ILE A 137 12.17 -17.25 12.15
CA ILE A 137 12.18 -16.06 11.30
C ILE A 137 12.16 -16.46 9.82
N LEU A 138 13.07 -17.33 9.39
CA LEU A 138 13.17 -17.73 7.98
C LEU A 138 11.91 -18.44 7.48
N ASN A 139 11.32 -19.34 8.28
CA ASN A 139 10.07 -20.01 7.93
C ASN A 139 8.93 -19.00 7.82
N THR A 140 8.79 -18.10 8.81
CA THR A 140 7.73 -17.07 8.79
C THR A 140 7.85 -16.18 7.56
N LEU A 141 9.06 -15.74 7.20
CA LEU A 141 9.30 -14.91 6.02
C LEU A 141 9.08 -15.69 4.71
N THR A 142 9.49 -16.96 4.65
CA THR A 142 9.30 -17.81 3.47
C THR A 142 7.81 -18.03 3.18
N ASP A 143 7.02 -18.20 4.23
CA ASP A 143 5.57 -18.41 4.12
C ASP A 143 4.82 -17.10 3.85
N ALA A 144 5.15 -16.02 4.57
CA ALA A 144 4.35 -14.78 4.51
C ALA A 144 4.67 -13.89 3.30
N LEU A 145 5.92 -13.82 2.85
CA LEU A 145 6.30 -12.90 1.76
C LEU A 145 5.57 -13.16 0.43
N PRO A 146 5.36 -14.41 -0.03
CA PRO A 146 4.55 -14.68 -1.22
C PRO A 146 3.15 -14.09 -1.12
N ASP A 147 2.46 -14.30 0.01
CA ASP A 147 1.10 -13.81 0.21
C ASP A 147 1.06 -12.27 0.27
N VAL A 148 2.06 -11.65 0.92
CA VAL A 148 2.21 -10.18 0.97
C VAL A 148 2.39 -9.59 -0.43
N ILE A 149 3.19 -10.25 -1.28
CA ILE A 149 3.38 -9.82 -2.67
C ILE A 149 2.06 -9.92 -3.43
N GLU A 150 1.36 -11.05 -3.30
CA GLU A 150 0.09 -11.30 -4.00
C GLU A 150 -0.99 -10.28 -3.60
N MET A 151 -1.18 -10.03 -2.30
CA MET A 151 -2.19 -9.07 -1.84
C MET A 151 -1.89 -7.65 -2.34
N TYR A 152 -0.62 -7.21 -2.29
CA TYR A 152 -0.27 -5.87 -2.76
C TYR A 152 -0.30 -5.75 -4.29
N ASP A 153 -0.01 -6.81 -5.04
CA ASP A 153 -0.21 -6.82 -6.49
C ASP A 153 -1.69 -6.68 -6.86
N LYS A 154 -2.58 -7.36 -6.14
CA LYS A 154 -4.03 -7.24 -6.33
C LYS A 154 -4.50 -5.82 -6.04
N GLU A 155 -4.02 -5.21 -4.95
CA GLU A 155 -4.31 -3.81 -4.63
C GLU A 155 -3.83 -2.83 -5.71
N VAL A 156 -2.58 -2.96 -6.15
CA VAL A 156 -2.05 -2.14 -7.26
C VAL A 156 -2.93 -2.28 -8.50
N SER A 157 -3.30 -3.52 -8.85
CA SER A 157 -4.11 -3.80 -10.03
C SER A 157 -5.50 -3.18 -9.91
N ALA A 158 -6.13 -3.28 -8.74
CA ALA A 158 -7.43 -2.68 -8.45
C ALA A 158 -7.37 -1.14 -8.52
N ARG A 159 -6.28 -0.53 -8.04
CA ARG A 159 -6.06 0.92 -8.13
C ARG A 159 -5.87 1.38 -9.57
N LYS A 160 -5.09 0.66 -10.37
CA LYS A 160 -4.94 0.93 -11.81
C LYS A 160 -6.28 0.87 -12.54
N ALA A 161 -7.05 -0.18 -12.30
CA ALA A 161 -8.39 -0.34 -12.87
C ALA A 161 -9.30 0.82 -12.44
N GLY A 162 -9.31 1.15 -11.15
CA GLY A 162 -10.08 2.25 -10.61
C GLY A 162 -9.73 3.60 -11.24
N LEU A 163 -8.44 3.92 -11.43
CA LEU A 163 -8.03 5.15 -12.12
C LEU A 163 -8.48 5.17 -13.59
N ALA A 164 -8.44 4.03 -14.29
CA ALA A 164 -8.96 3.92 -15.64
C ALA A 164 -10.49 4.15 -15.67
N ASP A 165 -11.21 3.56 -14.72
CA ASP A 165 -12.66 3.72 -14.59
C ASP A 165 -13.06 5.17 -14.30
N LEU A 166 -12.33 5.87 -13.44
CA LEU A 166 -12.53 7.31 -13.20
C LEU A 166 -12.34 8.14 -14.47
N GLY A 167 -11.47 7.72 -15.38
CA GLY A 167 -11.21 8.40 -16.65
C GLY A 167 -12.31 8.13 -17.70
N GLN A 168 -12.92 6.95 -17.67
CA GLN A 168 -13.89 6.51 -18.67
C GLN A 168 -15.35 6.80 -18.30
N TRP A 169 -15.68 6.73 -17.02
CA TRP A 169 -17.05 6.81 -16.53
C TRP A 169 -17.25 8.05 -15.67
N GLU A 170 -18.23 8.89 -16.03
CA GLU A 170 -18.67 10.01 -15.21
C GLU A 170 -19.92 9.61 -14.43
N HIS A 171 -19.74 8.73 -13.43
CA HIS A 171 -20.85 8.19 -12.64
C HIS A 171 -20.51 8.14 -11.15
N ARG A 172 -21.43 8.65 -10.31
CA ARG A 172 -21.25 8.72 -8.85
C ARG A 172 -20.95 7.35 -8.22
N ASP A 173 -21.64 6.31 -8.66
CA ASP A 173 -21.47 4.99 -8.06
C ASP A 173 -20.09 4.38 -8.41
N VAL A 174 -19.58 4.65 -9.62
CA VAL A 174 -18.22 4.27 -10.02
C VAL A 174 -17.21 5.01 -9.14
N PHE A 175 -17.37 6.32 -8.96
CA PHE A 175 -16.49 7.11 -8.10
C PHE A 175 -16.51 6.58 -6.65
N THR A 176 -17.69 6.24 -6.15
CA THR A 176 -17.85 5.70 -4.80
C THR A 176 -17.17 4.34 -4.67
N ALA A 177 -17.35 3.44 -5.63
CA ALA A 177 -16.68 2.15 -5.64
C ALA A 177 -15.14 2.29 -5.63
N VAL A 178 -14.60 3.18 -6.47
CA VAL A 178 -13.15 3.44 -6.52
C VAL A 178 -12.63 4.04 -5.20
N ALA A 179 -13.36 4.98 -4.61
CA ALA A 179 -13.02 5.56 -3.31
C ALA A 179 -12.99 4.50 -2.20
N LEU A 180 -13.97 3.60 -2.18
CA LEU A 180 -14.04 2.50 -1.21
C LEU A 180 -12.85 1.54 -1.37
N THR A 181 -12.46 1.20 -2.60
CA THR A 181 -11.28 0.36 -2.87
C THR A 181 -10.01 0.98 -2.29
N TYR A 182 -9.77 2.28 -2.51
CA TYR A 182 -8.60 2.97 -1.97
C TYR A 182 -8.60 3.07 -0.44
N LYS A 183 -9.79 3.23 0.15
CA LYS A 183 -9.94 3.42 1.59
C LYS A 183 -9.80 2.13 2.39
N PHE A 184 -10.36 1.04 1.89
CA PHE A 184 -10.46 -0.20 2.64
C PHE A 184 -9.44 -1.26 2.27
N GLU A 185 -8.76 -1.12 1.12
CA GLU A 185 -7.74 -2.08 0.65
C GLU A 185 -8.24 -3.53 0.76
N PRO A 186 -9.29 -3.91 0.01
CA PRO A 186 -10.03 -5.16 0.22
C PRO A 186 -9.19 -6.44 0.09
N PHE A 187 -8.02 -6.38 -0.54
CA PHE A 187 -7.13 -7.52 -0.71
C PHE A 187 -6.07 -7.62 0.40
N VAL A 188 -5.88 -6.58 1.22
CA VAL A 188 -4.87 -6.57 2.29
C VAL A 188 -5.34 -7.36 3.50
N ASP A 189 -4.65 -8.46 3.78
CA ASP A 189 -4.90 -9.27 4.97
C ASP A 189 -4.05 -8.80 6.16
N SER A 190 -4.72 -8.22 7.15
CA SER A 190 -4.11 -7.75 8.39
C SER A 190 -3.46 -8.87 9.22
N SER A 191 -3.92 -10.12 9.08
CA SER A 191 -3.35 -11.27 9.79
C SER A 191 -1.91 -11.56 9.34
N ILE A 192 -1.64 -11.41 8.04
CA ILE A 192 -0.32 -11.62 7.44
C ILE A 192 0.64 -10.51 7.88
N LEU A 193 0.17 -9.27 7.88
CA LEU A 193 0.94 -8.13 8.39
C LEU A 193 1.28 -8.28 9.87
N SER A 194 0.35 -8.82 10.67
CA SER A 194 0.56 -9.10 12.09
C SER A 194 1.67 -10.13 12.31
N ARG A 195 1.77 -11.16 11.45
CA ARG A 195 2.87 -12.13 11.47
C ARG A 195 4.22 -11.47 11.20
N LEU A 196 4.30 -10.56 10.23
CA LEU A 196 5.53 -9.81 9.95
C LEU A 196 5.91 -8.87 11.11
N TYR A 197 4.91 -8.21 11.72
CA TYR A 197 5.14 -7.35 12.88
C TYR A 197 5.70 -8.12 14.07
N ALA A 198 5.21 -9.34 14.32
CA ALA A 198 5.70 -10.18 15.39
C ALA A 198 7.22 -10.45 15.30
N LEU A 199 7.76 -10.58 14.08
CA LEU A 199 9.20 -10.76 13.88
C LEU A 199 10.02 -9.55 14.35
N VAL A 200 9.47 -8.34 14.24
CA VAL A 200 10.08 -7.12 14.76
C VAL A 200 9.95 -7.05 16.29
N CYS A 201 8.81 -7.46 16.85
CA CYS A 201 8.62 -7.44 18.31
C CYS A 201 9.54 -8.40 19.06
N THR A 202 9.95 -9.52 18.46
CA THR A 202 10.94 -10.45 19.06
C THR A 202 12.37 -9.88 19.18
N GLU A 203 12.55 -8.60 18.86
CA GLU A 203 13.77 -7.82 19.03
C GLU A 203 13.89 -7.17 20.42
N ILE A 204 12.79 -7.06 21.18
CA ILE A 204 12.71 -6.54 22.56
C ILE A 204 12.74 -7.71 23.55
#